data_AF-A0A0G2EJC0-F1
#
_entry.id   AF-A0A0G2EJC0-F1
#
_cell.length_a   1.000
_cell.length_b   1.000
_cell.length_c   1.000
_cell.angle_alpha   90.00
_cell.angle_beta   90.00
_cell.angle_gamma   90.00
#
_symmetry.space_group_name_H-M   'P 1'
#
loop_
_entity.id
_entity.type
_entity.pdbx_description
1 polymer ?
#
loop_
_entity_poly.entity_id
_entity_poly.type
_entity_poly.pdbx_seq_one_letter_code
_entity_poly.pdbx_strand_id
1 'polypeptide(L)'
;MNQIPDALYCDQETTTWVVVGASRGIGLEFVRQLIARGEKIIATVRQPSFDEFAFHLHTNTIGPIITAQKLLQTNIPIGTIVFMSSDSGSAINFREMEDGYCQELC
;
A
#
# COMPACT_ATOMS: atom_id res chain seq x y z
N MET A 1 -15.30 28.06 7.30
CA MET A 1 -15.10 28.40 5.87
C MET A 1 -15.13 27.08 5.11
N ASN A 2 -16.32 26.61 4.72
CA ASN A 2 -16.50 25.42 3.86
C ASN A 2 -16.71 25.92 2.43
N GLN A 3 -15.88 25.47 1.49
CA GLN A 3 -15.91 25.88 0.07
C GLN A 3 -16.66 24.88 -0.83
N ILE A 4 -17.49 24.01 -0.27
CA ILE A 4 -18.26 23.04 -1.05
C ILE A 4 -19.68 23.60 -1.24
N PRO A 5 -20.17 23.78 -2.48
CA PRO A 5 -21.51 24.29 -2.75
C PRO A 5 -22.59 23.46 -2.07
N ASP A 6 -23.57 24.11 -1.43
CA ASP A 6 -24.69 23.45 -0.73
C ASP A 6 -25.48 22.49 -1.65
N ALA A 7 -25.48 22.75 -2.95
CA ALA A 7 -26.12 21.91 -3.98
C ALA A 7 -25.52 20.49 -4.13
N LEU A 8 -24.35 20.22 -3.54
CA LEU A 8 -23.73 18.89 -3.53
C LEU A 8 -24.09 18.06 -2.29
N TYR A 9 -24.83 18.62 -1.33
CA TYR A 9 -25.34 17.88 -0.18
C TYR A 9 -26.75 17.36 -0.49
N CYS A 10 -26.98 16.05 -0.32
CA CYS A 10 -28.36 15.58 -0.11
C CYS A 10 -28.79 15.96 1.31
N ASP A 11 -30.10 16.09 1.56
CA ASP A 11 -30.73 16.58 2.81
C ASP A 11 -29.80 16.58 4.04
N GLN A 12 -29.59 17.78 4.62
CA GLN A 12 -28.60 18.03 5.68
C GLN A 12 -28.82 17.20 6.96
N GLU A 13 -29.97 16.53 7.12
CA GLU A 13 -30.25 15.65 8.26
C GLU A 13 -29.52 14.31 8.20
N THR A 14 -29.08 13.83 7.02
CA THR A 14 -28.38 12.52 6.90
C THR A 14 -27.31 12.50 5.82
N THR A 15 -26.21 13.25 5.99
CA THR A 15 -25.07 13.18 5.08
C THR A 15 -24.31 11.85 5.26
N THR A 16 -24.11 11.09 4.17
CA THR A 16 -23.28 9.87 4.17
C THR A 16 -21.95 10.15 3.48
N TRP A 17 -20.84 9.92 4.18
CA TRP A 17 -19.48 10.15 3.70
C TRP A 17 -18.95 8.93 2.95
N VAL A 18 -18.51 9.10 1.70
CA VAL A 18 -17.81 8.05 0.96
C VAL A 18 -16.33 8.35 0.94
N VAL A 19 -15.51 7.49 1.56
CA VAL A 19 -14.05 7.64 1.61
C VAL A 19 -13.39 6.55 0.80
N VAL A 20 -12.75 6.92 -0.32
CA VAL A 20 -12.02 5.99 -1.19
C VAL A 20 -10.56 5.88 -0.77
N GLY A 21 -10.03 4.65 -0.68
CA GLY A 21 -8.64 4.42 -0.28
C GLY A 21 -8.41 4.50 1.23
N ALA A 22 -9.38 4.06 2.03
CA ALA A 22 -9.35 4.09 3.49
C ALA A 22 -8.49 2.99 4.13
N SER A 23 -7.66 2.27 3.35
CA SER A 23 -6.90 1.12 3.84
C SER A 23 -5.72 1.49 4.73
N ARG A 24 -5.14 2.70 4.56
CA ARG A 24 -4.00 3.21 5.33
C ARG A 24 -3.84 4.74 5.15
N GLY A 25 -2.94 5.34 5.92
CA GLY A 25 -2.55 6.76 5.76
C GLY A 25 -3.71 7.74 5.98
N ILE A 26 -3.75 8.80 5.18
CA ILE A 26 -4.68 9.93 5.33
C ILE A 26 -6.15 9.47 5.25
N GLY A 27 -6.49 8.54 4.35
CA GLY A 27 -7.86 8.05 4.21
C GLY A 27 -8.36 7.33 5.47
N LEU A 28 -7.49 6.53 6.10
CA LEU A 28 -7.80 5.84 7.36
C LEU A 28 -7.97 6.82 8.53
N GLU A 29 -7.06 7.79 8.66
CA GLU A 29 -7.16 8.81 9.71
C GLU A 29 -8.40 9.70 9.53
N PHE A 30 -8.77 10.01 8.29
CA PHE A 30 -9.99 10.76 8.00
C PHE A 30 -11.26 9.99 8.38
N VAL A 31 -11.33 8.69 8.06
CA VAL A 31 -12.42 7.81 8.54
C VAL A 31 -12.47 7.78 10.06
N ARG A 32 -11.32 7.66 10.75
CA ARG A 32 -11.25 7.65 12.22
C ARG A 32 -11.87 8.92 12.82
N GLN A 33 -11.59 10.08 12.23
CA GLN A 33 -12.16 11.35 12.69
C GLN A 33 -13.66 11.46 12.41
N LEU A 34 -14.14 10.98 11.26
CA LEU A 34 -15.56 10.98 10.93
C LEU A 34 -16.34 10.05 11.87
N ILE A 35 -15.80 8.87 12.19
CA ILE A 35 -16.39 7.94 13.17
C ILE A 35 -16.50 8.62 14.53
N ALA A 36 -15.43 9.31 14.98
CA ALA A 36 -15.44 10.01 16.26
C ALA A 36 -16.49 11.14 16.35
N ARG A 37 -16.95 11.65 15.21
CA ARG A 37 -18.02 12.66 15.11
C ARG A 37 -19.42 12.05 15.01
N GLY A 38 -19.55 10.73 14.92
CA GLY A 38 -20.83 10.04 14.77
C GLY A 38 -21.39 10.07 13.35
N GLU A 39 -20.55 10.32 12.35
CA GLU A 39 -20.96 10.42 10.94
C GLU A 39 -21.24 9.05 10.33
N LYS A 40 -22.15 9.00 9.36
CA LYS A 40 -22.41 7.78 8.57
C LYS A 40 -21.40 7.68 7.43
N ILE A 41 -20.65 6.58 7.35
CA ILE A 41 -19.48 6.46 6.45
C ILE A 41 -19.52 5.15 5.66
N ILE A 42 -19.17 5.24 4.38
CA ILE A 42 -18.81 4.12 3.50
C ILE A 42 -17.33 4.26 3.17
N ALA A 43 -16.50 3.41 3.75
CA ALA A 43 -15.06 3.41 3.53
C ALA A 43 -14.68 2.30 2.54
N THR A 44 -13.99 2.62 1.45
CA THR A 44 -13.53 1.62 0.48
C THR A 44 -12.05 1.36 0.64
N VAL A 45 -11.69 0.08 0.66
CA VAL A 45 -10.30 -0.39 0.66
C VAL A 45 -10.07 -1.12 -0.67
N ARG A 46 -8.87 -0.96 -1.24
CA ARG A 46 -8.46 -1.81 -2.37
C ARG A 46 -7.94 -3.12 -1.78
N GLN A 47 -8.61 -4.21 -2.08
CA GLN A 47 -7.96 -5.52 -2.05
C GLN A 47 -7.11 -5.60 -3.31
N PRO A 48 -5.81 -5.91 -3.20
CA PRO A 48 -5.02 -6.14 -4.40
C PRO A 48 -5.66 -7.25 -5.21
N SER A 49 -5.75 -7.06 -6.53
CA SER A 49 -6.22 -8.14 -7.39
C SER A 49 -5.24 -9.32 -7.33
N PHE A 50 -5.69 -10.52 -7.71
CA PHE A 50 -4.77 -11.64 -7.85
C PHE A 50 -3.61 -11.31 -8.80
N ASP A 51 -3.88 -10.54 -9.86
CA ASP A 51 -2.85 -10.10 -10.81
C ASP A 51 -1.84 -9.13 -10.16
N GLU A 52 -2.29 -8.19 -9.33
CA GLU A 52 -1.40 -7.31 -8.57
C GLU A 52 -0.56 -8.11 -7.57
N PHE A 53 -1.18 -9.05 -6.84
CA PHE A 53 -0.46 -9.94 -5.92
C PHE A 53 0.57 -10.80 -6.66
N ALA A 54 0.18 -11.44 -7.76
CA ALA A 54 1.06 -12.27 -8.57
C ALA A 54 2.21 -11.45 -9.15
N PHE A 55 1.94 -10.24 -9.63
CA PHE A 55 2.97 -9.31 -10.10
C PHE A 55 3.99 -9.02 -9.01
N HIS A 56 3.54 -8.60 -7.81
CA HIS A 56 4.43 -8.34 -6.68
C HIS A 56 5.22 -9.59 -6.25
N LEU A 57 4.61 -10.78 -6.27
CA LEU A 57 5.29 -12.03 -5.97
C LEU A 57 6.37 -12.37 -7.01
N HIS A 58 6.08 -12.15 -8.29
CA HIS A 58 7.04 -12.38 -9.36
C HIS A 58 8.24 -11.42 -9.29
N THR A 59 8.01 -10.13 -9.04
CA THR A 59 9.06 -9.11 -9.06
C THR A 59 9.88 -9.07 -7.77
N ASN A 60 9.25 -9.19 -6.61
CA ASN A 60 9.93 -8.98 -5.33
C ASN A 60 10.44 -10.28 -4.70
N THR A 61 9.92 -11.44 -5.10
CA THR A 61 10.27 -12.73 -4.50
C THR A 61 10.89 -13.69 -5.51
N ILE A 62 10.14 -14.07 -6.55
CA ILE A 62 10.56 -15.14 -7.47
C ILE A 62 11.79 -14.73 -8.30
N GLY A 63 11.77 -13.52 -8.89
CA GLY A 63 12.89 -13.02 -9.69
C GLY A 63 14.22 -12.96 -8.93
N PRO A 64 14.26 -12.32 -7.74
CA PRO A 64 15.45 -12.30 -6.88
C PRO A 64 15.95 -13.70 -6.50
N ILE A 65 15.05 -14.63 -6.14
CA ILE A 65 15.45 -16.01 -5.78
C ILE A 65 16.10 -16.73 -6.97
N ILE A 66 15.51 -16.63 -8.16
CA ILE A 66 16.08 -17.23 -9.38
C ILE A 66 17.45 -16.60 -9.68
N THR A 67 17.60 -15.30 -9.45
CA THR A 67 18.86 -14.58 -9.66
C THR A 67 19.92 -15.04 -8.67
N ALA A 68 19.58 -15.14 -7.39
CA ALA A 68 20.46 -15.67 -6.36
C ALA A 68 20.87 -17.12 -6.65
N GLN A 69 19.93 -17.97 -7.09
CA GLN A 69 20.22 -19.35 -7.50
C GLN A 69 21.24 -19.38 -8.63
N LYS A 70 21.09 -18.53 -9.65
CA LYS A 70 22.05 -18.43 -10.76
C LYS A 70 23.42 -17.91 -10.30
N LEU A 71 23.44 -16.93 -9.39
CA LEU A 71 24.68 -16.40 -8.82
C LEU A 71 25.46 -17.46 -8.04
N LEU A 72 24.77 -18.29 -7.27
CA LEU A 72 25.37 -19.41 -6.54
C LEU A 72 25.93 -20.51 -7.45
N GLN A 73 25.48 -20.59 -8.70
CA GLN A 73 26.03 -21.50 -9.71
C GLN A 73 27.27 -20.95 -10.41
N THR A 74 27.64 -19.69 -10.15
CA THR A 74 28.86 -19.09 -10.69
C THR A 74 30.07 -19.42 -9.82
N ASN A 75 31.27 -19.26 -10.38
CA ASN A 75 32.52 -19.40 -9.63
C ASN A 75 32.95 -18.09 -8.94
N ILE A 76 32.00 -17.20 -8.66
CA ILE A 76 32.25 -15.93 -7.96
C ILE A 76 32.19 -16.20 -6.45
N PRO A 77 33.21 -15.82 -5.66
CA PRO A 77 33.19 -15.99 -4.22
C PRO A 77 32.21 -15.00 -3.58
N ILE A 78 30.98 -15.44 -3.32
CA ILE A 78 29.93 -14.64 -2.68
C ILE A 78 29.92 -14.92 -1.18
N GLY A 79 30.09 -13.88 -0.36
CA GLY A 79 30.08 -14.00 1.11
C GLY A 79 28.68 -13.95 1.73
N THR A 80 27.78 -13.10 1.24
CA THR A 80 26.42 -12.94 1.78
C THR A 80 25.48 -12.46 0.68
N ILE A 81 24.25 -13.00 0.65
CA ILE A 81 23.16 -12.56 -0.24
C ILE A 81 22.04 -12.02 0.64
N VAL A 82 21.58 -10.79 0.36
CA VAL A 82 20.49 -10.14 1.09
C VAL A 82 19.30 -9.96 0.15
N PHE A 83 18.11 -10.37 0.60
CA PHE A 83 16.85 -10.12 -0.09
C PHE A 83 16.13 -8.95 0.60
N MET A 84 15.73 -7.94 -0.16
CA MET A 84 14.96 -6.80 0.34
C MET A 84 13.63 -6.74 -0.39
N SER A 85 12.54 -6.59 0.35
CA SER A 85 11.21 -6.34 -0.21
C SER A 85 10.78 -4.93 0.16
N SER A 86 10.47 -4.11 -0.84
CA SER A 86 9.79 -2.83 -0.65
C SER A 86 8.32 -2.97 -1.05
N ASP A 87 7.44 -2.36 -0.25
CA ASP A 87 6.03 -2.16 -0.59
C ASP A 87 5.87 -1.15 -1.76
N SER A 88 6.94 -0.45 -2.14
CA SER A 88 6.96 0.45 -3.28
C SER A 88 7.47 -0.29 -4.54
N GLY A 89 6.58 -0.52 -5.50
CA GLY A 89 6.98 -0.85 -6.87
C GLY A 89 7.80 0.31 -7.43
N SER A 90 9.13 0.23 -7.33
CA SER A 90 10.03 1.33 -7.65
C SER A 90 10.27 1.44 -9.16
N ALA A 91 9.49 2.29 -9.84
CA ALA A 91 9.94 2.98 -11.06
C ALA A 91 9.19 4.29 -11.41
N ILE A 92 8.35 4.89 -10.55
CA ILE A 92 7.72 6.19 -10.89
C ILE A 92 7.80 7.27 -9.79
N ASN A 93 7.86 6.96 -8.49
CA ASN A 93 8.02 8.01 -7.47
C ASN A 93 8.65 7.50 -6.16
N PHE A 94 9.81 8.05 -5.79
CA PHE A 94 10.36 7.95 -4.43
C PHE A 94 9.46 8.72 -3.46
N ARG A 95 9.05 8.09 -2.35
CA ARG A 95 8.32 8.74 -1.24
C ARG A 95 9.21 8.77 -0.01
N GLU A 96 9.09 9.83 0.80
CA GLU A 96 9.98 10.12 1.95
C GLU A 96 9.84 9.13 3.13
N MET A 97 8.82 8.26 3.15
CA MET A 97 8.61 7.25 4.20
C MET A 97 8.24 5.91 3.56
N GLU A 98 9.15 4.94 3.66
CA GLU A 98 8.93 3.54 3.33
C GLU A 98 8.87 2.72 4.63
N ASP A 99 7.71 2.14 4.91
CA ASP A 99 7.53 1.20 6.03
C ASP A 99 8.14 -0.14 5.60
N GLY A 100 9.44 -0.33 5.84
CA GLY A 100 10.17 -1.53 5.46
C GLY A 100 9.85 -2.72 6.36
N TYR A 101 9.17 -3.74 5.82
CA TYR A 101 9.23 -5.09 6.39
C TYR A 101 10.54 -5.75 5.97
N CYS A 102 11.56 -5.66 6.84
CA CYS A 102 12.78 -6.45 6.71
C CYS A 102 12.57 -7.77 7.45
N GLN A 103 12.63 -8.90 6.74
CA GLN A 103 12.71 -10.21 7.38
C GLN A 103 14.08 -10.80 7.09
N GLU A 104 14.98 -10.70 8.07
CA GLU A 104 16.22 -11.48 8.08
C GLU A 104 15.87 -12.95 8.31
N LEU A 105 16.29 -13.81 7.37
CA LEU A 105 16.36 -15.25 7.59
C LEU A 105 17.79 -15.55 8.04
N CYS A 106 17.96 -15.85 9.33
CA CYS A 106 19.19 -16.43 9.89
C CYS A 106 19.45 -17.85 9.38
#